data_AF-A0A6M7UDX0-F1
#
_entry.id   AF-A0A6M7UDX0-F1
#
_cell.length_a   1.000
_cell.length_b   1.000
_cell.length_c   1.000
_cell.angle_alpha   90.00
_cell.angle_beta   90.00
_cell.angle_gamma   90.00
#
_symmetry.space_group_name_H-M   'P 1'
#
loop_
_entity.id
_entity.type
_entity.pdbx_description
1 polymer ?
#
loop_
_entity_poly.entity_id
_entity_poly.type
_entity_poly.pdbx_seq_one_letter_code
_entity_poly.pdbx_strand_id
1 'polypeptide(L)'
;MSVLLKTRVTAIGPEVADLAEGGVVILFADGSPPELAEVSVLHRTEQGPSDGAPARGASITIGPVSAVITAVGSSAWSKVLEMGHVVISFNGAAEAERPGEICASQVDAQALVSALKTDVIITIAA
;
A
#
# COMPACT_ATOMS: atom_id res chain seq x y z
N MET A 1 -5.08 7.07 17.48
CA MET A 1 -4.97 7.11 16.02
C MET A 1 -3.90 8.11 15.65
N SER A 2 -2.68 7.61 15.50
CA SER A 2 -1.57 8.36 14.94
C SER A 2 -1.43 7.97 13.48
N VAL A 3 -1.38 8.94 12.59
CA VAL A 3 -1.12 8.70 11.17
C VAL A 3 0.35 8.33 11.03
N LEU A 4 0.63 7.09 10.62
CA LEU A 4 1.98 6.59 10.43
C LEU A 4 2.54 7.01 9.07
N LEU A 5 1.71 6.93 8.03
CA LEU A 5 2.05 7.32 6.66
C LEU A 5 0.82 7.93 5.99
N LYS A 6 1.05 9.01 5.25
CA LYS A 6 0.09 9.60 4.32
C LYS A 6 0.82 9.89 3.02
N THR A 7 0.28 9.39 1.93
CA THR A 7 0.92 9.47 0.61
C THR A 7 -0.15 9.66 -0.45
N ARG A 8 0.19 10.39 -1.52
CA ARG A 8 -0.71 10.70 -2.63
C ARG A 8 -0.27 9.95 -3.86
N VAL A 9 -1.18 9.25 -4.52
CA VAL A 9 -0.91 8.59 -5.80
C VAL A 9 -0.66 9.64 -6.89
N THR A 10 0.51 9.58 -7.52
CA THR A 10 0.90 10.48 -8.61
C THR A 10 0.70 9.84 -9.98
N ALA A 11 0.84 8.52 -10.09
CA ALA A 11 0.57 7.77 -11.32
C ALA A 11 0.23 6.31 -11.00
N ILE A 12 -0.42 5.63 -11.95
CA ILE A 12 -0.82 4.23 -11.82
C ILE A 12 -0.46 3.52 -13.12
N GLY A 13 0.24 2.41 -13.00
CA GLY A 13 0.53 1.53 -14.12
C GLY A 13 -0.69 0.76 -14.63
N PRO A 14 -0.74 0.41 -15.92
CA PRO A 14 -1.84 -0.35 -16.50
C PRO A 14 -2.03 -1.74 -15.86
N GLU A 15 -0.96 -2.41 -15.41
CA GLU A 15 -1.06 -3.76 -14.80
C GLU A 15 -1.47 -3.72 -13.32
N VAL A 16 -1.55 -2.54 -12.71
CA VAL A 16 -2.03 -2.40 -11.32
C VAL A 16 -3.46 -2.88 -11.18
N ALA A 17 -4.30 -2.69 -12.20
CA ALA A 17 -5.69 -3.12 -12.17
C ALA A 17 -5.78 -4.64 -12.01
N ASP A 18 -5.09 -5.41 -12.85
CA ASP A 18 -5.03 -6.88 -12.77
C ASP A 18 -4.48 -7.36 -11.43
N LEU A 19 -3.42 -6.71 -10.91
CA LEU A 19 -2.86 -7.04 -9.60
C LEU A 19 -3.86 -6.79 -8.47
N ALA A 20 -4.55 -5.64 -8.51
CA ALA A 20 -5.56 -5.28 -7.54
C ALA A 20 -6.80 -6.18 -7.64
N GLU A 21 -7.13 -6.71 -8.83
CA GLU A 21 -8.13 -7.76 -9.00
C GLU A 21 -7.74 -9.05 -8.27
N GLY A 22 -6.44 -9.37 -8.24
CA GLY A 22 -5.87 -10.43 -7.40
C GLY A 22 -5.73 -10.08 -5.91
N GLY A 23 -6.15 -8.88 -5.49
CA GLY A 23 -6.01 -8.38 -4.13
C GLY A 23 -4.58 -7.98 -3.77
N VAL A 24 -3.71 -7.69 -4.73
CA VAL A 24 -2.33 -7.26 -4.49
C VAL A 24 -2.12 -5.85 -5.03
N VAL A 25 -1.57 -4.96 -4.21
CA VAL A 25 -1.26 -3.59 -4.61
C VAL A 25 0.19 -3.31 -4.34
N ILE A 26 0.90 -2.86 -5.36
CA ILE A 26 2.32 -2.51 -5.28
C ILE A 26 2.41 -0.98 -5.36
N LEU A 27 3.04 -0.38 -4.35
CA LEU A 27 3.28 1.06 -4.25
C LEU A 27 4.77 1.34 -4.36
N PHE A 28 5.14 2.36 -5.11
CA PHE A 28 6.51 2.80 -5.34
C PHE A 28 6.62 4.32 -5.23
N ALA A 29 7.71 4.81 -4.62
CA ALA A 29 7.97 6.25 -4.58
C ALA A 29 8.06 6.85 -5.99
N ASP A 30 7.59 8.08 -6.09
CA ASP A 30 7.79 8.98 -7.22
C ASP A 30 9.28 9.03 -7.60
N GLY A 31 9.60 8.74 -8.86
CA GLY A 31 10.99 8.61 -9.34
C GLY A 31 11.45 7.18 -9.63
N SER A 32 10.58 6.18 -9.47
CA SER A 32 10.87 4.80 -9.86
C SER A 32 10.97 4.63 -11.39
N PRO A 33 11.74 3.65 -11.90
CA PRO A 33 11.88 3.39 -13.32
C PRO A 33 10.51 3.14 -14.00
N PRO A 34 10.35 3.53 -15.27
CA PRO A 34 9.09 3.36 -15.99
C PRO A 34 8.64 1.89 -16.04
N GLU A 35 9.58 0.95 -16.16
CA GLU A 35 9.29 -0.50 -16.18
C GLU A 35 8.55 -0.96 -14.90
N LEU A 36 8.93 -0.42 -13.74
CA LEU A 36 8.24 -0.73 -12.49
C LEU A 36 6.95 0.07 -12.33
N ALA A 37 6.91 1.29 -12.87
CA ALA A 37 5.72 2.13 -12.84
C ALA A 37 4.56 1.50 -13.65
N GLU A 38 4.84 0.64 -14.63
CA GLU A 38 3.79 -0.05 -15.40
C GLU A 38 3.02 -1.10 -14.58
N VAL A 39 3.69 -1.69 -13.59
CA VAL A 39 3.14 -2.73 -12.68
C VAL A 39 2.87 -2.22 -11.27
N SER A 40 3.03 -0.92 -11.03
CA SER A 40 2.89 -0.36 -9.68
C SER A 40 2.28 1.03 -9.67
N VAL A 41 1.86 1.44 -8.48
CA VAL A 41 1.29 2.73 -8.18
C VAL A 41 2.42 3.66 -7.73
N LEU A 42 2.67 4.70 -8.51
CA LEU A 42 3.57 5.76 -8.08
C LEU A 42 2.87 6.63 -7.05
N HIS A 43 3.51 6.85 -5.92
CA HIS A 43 3.00 7.70 -4.86
C HIS A 43 4.05 8.68 -4.35
N ARG A 44 3.58 9.81 -3.84
CA ARG A 44 4.37 10.85 -3.22
C ARG A 44 3.95 10.97 -1.76
N THR A 45 4.88 10.63 -0.88
CA THR A 45 4.71 10.78 0.56
C THR A 45 4.42 12.24 0.91
N GLU A 46 3.27 12.49 1.52
CA GLU A 46 2.89 13.81 2.04
C GLU A 46 3.21 13.93 3.53
N GLN A 47 3.06 12.84 4.30
CA GLN A 47 3.29 12.80 5.75
C GLN A 47 3.80 11.44 6.21
N GLY A 48 4.72 11.40 7.18
CA GLY A 48 5.42 10.17 7.56
C GLY A 48 6.43 9.74 6.49
N PRO A 49 6.80 8.44 6.39
CA PRO A 49 6.53 7.36 7.34
C PRO A 49 7.15 7.63 8.72
N SER A 50 6.45 7.28 9.81
CA SER A 50 7.03 7.27 11.17
C SER A 50 8.10 6.18 11.31
N ASP A 51 9.04 6.30 12.25
CA ASP A 51 10.04 5.26 12.51
C ASP A 51 9.42 3.92 12.95
N GLY A 52 8.23 3.97 13.56
CA GLY A 52 7.48 2.79 13.99
C GLY A 52 6.65 2.17 12.87
N ALA A 53 6.85 0.87 12.62
CA ALA A 53 6.02 0.10 11.71
C ALA A 53 4.58 -0.05 12.24
N PRO A 54 3.57 -0.13 11.35
CA PRO A 54 2.21 -0.45 11.74
C PRO A 54 2.16 -1.82 12.43
N ALA A 55 1.46 -1.89 13.55
CA ALA A 55 1.15 -3.15 14.20
C ALA A 55 -0.05 -3.82 13.54
N ARG A 56 -0.21 -5.13 13.78
CA ARG A 56 -1.45 -5.84 13.46
C ARG A 56 -2.63 -5.13 14.11
N GLY A 57 -3.67 -4.84 13.32
CA GLY A 57 -4.84 -4.04 13.73
C GLY A 57 -4.80 -2.59 13.24
N ALA A 58 -3.69 -2.12 12.65
CA ALA A 58 -3.63 -0.82 12.01
C ALA A 58 -4.64 -0.71 10.85
N SER A 59 -5.18 0.49 10.64
CA SER A 59 -6.13 0.77 9.57
C SER A 59 -5.40 1.37 8.37
N ILE A 60 -5.62 0.79 7.20
CA ILE A 60 -5.16 1.32 5.91
C ILE A 60 -6.36 1.81 5.12
N THR A 61 -6.29 3.02 4.61
CA THR A 61 -7.34 3.65 3.80
C THR A 61 -6.74 4.09 2.48
N ILE A 62 -7.34 3.66 1.37
CA ILE A 62 -6.99 4.02 0.00
C ILE A 62 -8.24 4.65 -0.61
N GLY A 63 -8.30 5.99 -0.64
CA GLY A 63 -9.49 6.70 -1.11
C GLY A 63 -10.76 6.26 -0.35
N PRO A 64 -11.75 5.64 -1.02
CA PRO A 64 -12.97 5.12 -0.38
C PRO A 64 -12.83 3.72 0.24
N VAL A 65 -11.73 3.00 -0.02
CA VAL A 65 -11.53 1.62 0.48
C VAL A 65 -10.75 1.67 1.78
N SER A 66 -11.28 1.00 2.81
CA SER A 66 -10.61 0.85 4.10
C SER A 66 -10.41 -0.63 4.42
N ALA A 67 -9.20 -1.01 4.83
CA ALA A 67 -8.87 -2.34 5.28
C ALA A 67 -8.11 -2.30 6.61
N VAL A 68 -8.03 -3.45 7.27
CA VAL A 68 -7.28 -3.62 8.52
C VAL A 68 -6.07 -4.48 8.27
N ILE A 69 -4.90 -3.99 8.65
CA ILE A 69 -3.62 -4.69 8.57
C ILE A 69 -3.68 -5.90 9.51
N THR A 70 -3.52 -7.09 8.95
CA THR A 70 -3.52 -8.36 9.66
C THR A 70 -2.11 -8.87 9.93
N ALA A 71 -1.15 -8.54 9.06
CA ALA A 71 0.27 -8.84 9.24
C ALA A 71 1.15 -7.80 8.55
N VAL A 72 2.36 -7.58 9.09
CA VAL A 72 3.35 -6.67 8.51
C VAL A 72 4.69 -7.39 8.50
N GLY A 73 5.31 -7.49 7.33
CA GLY A 73 6.66 -8.00 7.20
C GLY A 73 7.67 -7.09 7.91
N SER A 74 8.67 -7.69 8.55
CA SER A 74 9.68 -6.97 9.35
C SER A 74 10.47 -5.92 8.56
N SER A 75 10.64 -6.09 7.25
CA SER A 75 11.35 -5.17 6.36
C SER A 75 10.41 -4.34 5.47
N ALA A 76 9.10 -4.57 5.51
CA ALA A 76 8.13 -3.88 4.67
C ALA A 76 8.15 -2.38 4.98
N TRP A 77 8.14 -2.05 6.27
CA TRP A 77 8.17 -0.66 6.71
C TRP A 77 9.51 0.03 6.43
N SER A 78 10.63 -0.67 6.60
CA SER A 78 11.96 -0.13 6.22
C SER A 78 12.02 0.22 4.73
N LYS A 79 11.43 -0.61 3.85
CA LYS A 79 11.35 -0.31 2.42
C LYS A 79 10.47 0.90 2.11
N VAL A 80 9.40 1.14 2.88
CA VAL A 80 8.60 2.36 2.78
C VAL A 80 9.41 3.58 3.20
N LEU A 81 10.18 3.47 4.29
CA LEU A 81 11.04 4.54 4.79
C LEU A 81 12.18 4.87 3.81
N GLU A 82 12.84 3.87 3.24
CA GLU A 82 14.01 4.05 2.39
C GLU A 82 13.67 4.34 0.92
N MET A 83 12.70 3.60 0.36
CA MET A 83 12.39 3.60 -1.07
C MET A 83 10.94 3.98 -1.38
N GLY A 84 10.11 4.22 -0.35
CA GLY A 84 8.65 4.33 -0.52
C GLY A 84 8.04 3.11 -1.20
N HIS A 85 8.66 1.94 -1.07
CA HIS A 85 8.18 0.72 -1.71
C HIS A 85 7.46 -0.17 -0.68
N VAL A 86 6.23 -0.54 -0.99
CA VAL A 86 5.48 -1.56 -0.24
C VAL A 86 4.58 -2.38 -1.14
N VAL A 87 4.46 -3.66 -0.79
CA VAL A 87 3.48 -4.58 -1.37
C VAL A 87 2.39 -4.81 -0.33
N ILE A 88 1.13 -4.60 -0.70
CA ILE A 88 -0.02 -4.78 0.17
C ILE A 88 -0.89 -5.88 -0.42
N SER A 89 -1.09 -6.95 0.34
CA SER A 89 -1.88 -8.12 -0.01
C SER A 89 -3.19 -8.09 0.78
N PHE A 90 -4.30 -7.79 0.12
CA PHE A 90 -5.66 -7.81 0.67
C PHE A 90 -6.28 -9.22 0.61
N ASN A 91 -5.58 -10.19 1.19
CA ASN A 91 -6.01 -11.59 1.24
C ASN A 91 -6.51 -12.00 2.64
N GLY A 92 -6.41 -11.13 3.63
CA GLY A 92 -6.74 -11.42 5.02
C GLY A 92 -5.77 -12.40 5.71
N ALA A 93 -4.58 -12.61 5.13
CA ALA A 93 -3.60 -13.52 5.71
C ALA A 93 -3.15 -13.03 7.10
N ALA A 94 -3.04 -13.98 8.04
CA ALA A 94 -2.64 -13.69 9.41
C ALA A 94 -1.13 -13.46 9.58
N GLU A 95 -0.34 -13.86 8.59
CA GLU A 95 1.12 -13.79 8.58
C GLU A 95 1.61 -13.31 7.21
N ALA A 96 2.63 -12.47 7.20
CA ALA A 96 3.24 -11.99 5.97
C ALA A 96 4.24 -13.04 5.48
N GLU A 97 3.98 -13.62 4.31
CA GLU A 97 4.87 -14.62 3.71
C GLU A 97 6.22 -14.01 3.30
N ARG A 98 6.21 -12.74 2.87
CA ARG A 98 7.42 -11.99 2.52
C ARG A 98 7.73 -10.92 3.57
N PRO A 99 9.00 -10.74 3.95
CA PRO A 99 9.39 -9.70 4.90
C PRO A 99 9.14 -8.28 4.37
N GLY A 100 8.92 -8.11 3.06
CA GLY A 100 8.63 -6.84 2.41
C GLY A 100 7.16 -6.58 2.07
N GLU A 101 6.22 -7.43 2.51
CA GLU A 101 4.80 -7.26 2.24
C GLU A 101 3.97 -6.98 3.50
N ILE A 102 2.80 -6.40 3.30
CA ILE A 102 1.80 -6.12 4.33
C ILE A 102 0.55 -6.89 3.97
N CYS A 103 0.07 -7.75 4.86
CA CYS A 103 -1.22 -8.40 4.69
C CYS A 103 -2.30 -7.53 5.34
N ALA A 104 -3.38 -7.32 4.62
CA ALA A 104 -4.56 -6.63 5.08
C ALA A 104 -5.79 -7.52 4.88
N SER A 105 -6.86 -7.19 5.58
CA SER A 105 -8.16 -7.83 5.45
C SER A 105 -8.63 -7.81 4.01
N GLN A 106 -9.31 -8.88 3.59
CA GLN A 106 -9.84 -8.97 2.23
C GLN A 106 -10.81 -7.81 1.98
N VAL A 107 -10.60 -7.11 0.86
CA VAL A 107 -11.49 -6.05 0.37
C VAL A 107 -12.08 -6.44 -0.97
N ASP A 108 -13.09 -5.69 -1.39
CA ASP A 108 -13.66 -5.83 -2.72
C ASP A 108 -12.65 -5.37 -3.78
N ALA A 109 -12.24 -6.28 -4.66
CA ALA A 109 -11.29 -6.05 -5.73
C ALA A 109 -11.75 -4.91 -6.67
N GLN A 110 -13.03 -4.88 -7.02
CA GLN A 110 -13.58 -3.86 -7.91
C GLN A 110 -13.58 -2.48 -7.26
N ALA A 111 -13.88 -2.41 -5.96
CA ALA A 111 -13.76 -1.20 -5.17
C ALA A 111 -12.29 -0.75 -5.05
N LEU A 112 -11.35 -1.68 -4.87
CA LEU A 112 -9.92 -1.40 -4.80
C LEU A 112 -9.40 -0.81 -6.11
N VAL A 113 -9.68 -1.46 -7.24
CA VAL A 113 -9.33 -0.94 -8.58
C VAL A 113 -9.99 0.43 -8.80
N SER A 114 -11.25 0.60 -8.41
CA SER A 114 -11.96 1.88 -8.54
C SER A 114 -11.43 2.98 -7.62
N ALA A 115 -10.83 2.59 -6.48
CA ALA A 115 -10.20 3.46 -5.51
C ALA A 115 -8.78 3.83 -5.90
N LEU A 116 -8.07 2.98 -6.63
CA LEU A 116 -6.75 3.25 -7.17
C LEU A 116 -6.88 4.18 -8.38
N LYS A 117 -6.85 5.48 -8.10
CA LYS A 117 -6.84 6.54 -9.11
C LYS A 117 -5.72 7.53 -8.83
N THR A 118 -5.29 8.22 -9.88
CA THR A 118 -4.38 9.35 -9.76
C THR A 118 -4.98 10.39 -8.80
N ASP A 119 -4.15 11.01 -7.97
CA ASP A 119 -4.52 11.97 -6.92
C ASP A 119 -5.19 11.37 -5.66
N VAL A 120 -5.31 10.04 -5.57
CA VAL A 120 -5.88 9.39 -4.37
C VAL A 120 -4.91 9.44 -3.20
N ILE A 121 -5.45 9.69 -2.01
CA ILE A 121 -4.70 9.65 -0.77
C ILE A 121 -4.77 8.26 -0.15
N ILE A 122 -3.59 7.72 0.16
CA ILE A 122 -3.40 6.51 0.94
C ILE A 122 -2.94 6.93 2.33
N THR A 123 -3.65 6.47 3.34
CA THR A 123 -3.35 6.77 4.75
C THR A 123 -3.25 5.48 5.52
N ILE A 124 -2.15 5.32 6.25
CA ILE A 124 -1.93 4.23 7.20
C ILE A 124 -1.94 4.86 8.60
N ALA A 125 -2.86 4.39 9.45
CA ALA A 125 -3.01 4.86 10.82
C ALA A 125 -3.01 3.67 11.80
N ALA A 126 -2.39 3.86 12.96
CA ALA A 126 -2.39 2.90 14.07
C ALA A 126 -2.89 3.55 15.37
#